data_AF-A0A6P7EZH1-F1
#
_entry.id   AF-A0A6P7EZH1-F1
#
_cell.length_a   1.000
_cell.length_b   1.000
_cell.length_c   1.000
_cell.angle_alpha   90.00
_cell.angle_beta   90.00
_cell.angle_gamma   90.00
#
_symmetry.space_group_name_H-M   'P 1'
#
loop_
_entity.id
_entity.type
_entity.pdbx_description
1 polymer ?
#
loop_
_entity_poly.entity_id
_entity_poly.type
_entity_poly.pdbx_seq_one_letter_code
_entity_poly.pdbx_strand_id
1 'polypeptide(L)'
;MRKVIQDNGNTNYVKTGTVIVTFKGQSIPKNVIIEKMIFEVENYTPRIIQCLKCLRFGHISAQCRGKDRCERCGEEHHKSNCSNPNNLLCALCKRKHSDTDKEADCTDRQKQEYIKKL
;
A
#
# COMPACT_ATOMS: atom_id res chain seq x y z
N MET A 1 5.08 -17.99 0.39
CA MET A 1 4.12 -17.79 -0.73
C MET A 1 3.30 -16.55 -0.45
N ARG A 2 3.07 -15.71 -1.46
CA ARG A 2 2.22 -14.52 -1.38
C ARG A 2 0.85 -14.83 -1.98
N LYS A 3 -0.22 -14.55 -1.24
CA LYS A 3 -1.60 -14.60 -1.74
C LYS A 3 -1.84 -13.44 -2.71
N VAL A 4 -2.34 -13.75 -3.90
CA VAL A 4 -2.77 -12.78 -4.92
C VAL A 4 -4.24 -13.04 -5.20
N ILE A 5 -5.08 -12.02 -5.07
CA ILE A 5 -6.51 -12.08 -5.36
C ILE A 5 -6.68 -11.51 -6.78
N GLN A 6 -7.22 -12.30 -7.69
CA GLN A 6 -7.54 -11.89 -9.06
C GLN A 6 -8.90 -11.19 -9.11
N ASP A 7 -9.15 -10.43 -10.17
CA ASP A 7 -10.38 -9.65 -10.35
C ASP A 7 -11.66 -10.51 -10.38
N ASN A 8 -11.53 -11.80 -10.73
CA ASN A 8 -12.62 -12.79 -10.71
C ASN A 8 -12.89 -13.40 -9.32
N GLY A 9 -12.20 -12.94 -8.27
CA GLY A 9 -12.32 -13.45 -6.91
C GLY A 9 -11.46 -14.69 -6.60
N ASN A 10 -10.77 -15.25 -7.60
CA ASN A 10 -9.92 -16.42 -7.38
C ASN A 10 -8.64 -16.04 -6.64
N THR A 11 -8.26 -16.92 -5.70
CA THR A 11 -7.01 -16.80 -4.95
C THR A 11 -5.92 -17.62 -5.64
N ASN A 12 -4.79 -16.98 -5.95
CA ASN A 12 -3.57 -17.64 -6.38
C ASN A 12 -2.44 -17.45 -5.35
N TYR A 13 -1.54 -18.42 -5.27
CA TYR A 13 -0.36 -18.37 -4.39
C TYR A 13 0.90 -18.33 -5.23
N VAL A 14 1.64 -17.22 -5.11
CA VAL A 14 2.89 -17.02 -5.83
C VAL A 14 4.06 -17.35 -4.92
N LYS A 15 5.02 -18.14 -5.40
CA LYS A 15 6.28 -18.40 -4.68
C LYS A 15 7.02 -17.08 -4.45
N THR A 16 7.57 -16.90 -3.26
CA THR A 16 8.35 -15.72 -2.88
C THR A 16 9.78 -16.16 -2.61
N GLY A 17 10.77 -15.42 -3.12
CA GLY A 17 12.19 -15.64 -2.80
C GLY A 17 12.61 -15.03 -1.46
N THR A 18 11.67 -14.40 -0.74
CA THR A 18 11.90 -13.72 0.54
C THR A 18 10.90 -14.21 1.59
N VAL A 19 11.31 -14.08 2.85
CA VAL A 19 10.52 -14.38 4.05
C VAL A 19 10.61 -13.22 5.04
N ILE A 20 9.57 -13.04 5.85
CA ILE A 20 9.61 -12.10 6.99
C ILE A 20 9.80 -12.94 8.24
N VAL A 21 10.83 -12.60 9.02
CA VAL A 21 11.16 -13.27 10.28
C VAL A 21 11.04 -12.27 11.41
N THR A 22 10.46 -12.68 12.54
CA THR A 22 10.36 -11.86 13.74
C THR A 22 11.29 -12.42 14.80
N PHE A 23 12.23 -11.60 15.28
CA PHE A 23 13.18 -12.00 16.32
C PHE A 23 12.70 -11.52 17.68
N LYS A 24 12.90 -12.35 18.72
CA LYS A 24 12.72 -11.93 20.10
C LYS A 24 14.00 -11.22 20.56
N GLY A 25 13.91 -9.91 20.83
CA GLY A 25 15.05 -9.11 21.28
C GLY A 25 14.90 -7.63 20.94
N GLN A 26 15.88 -6.82 21.33
CA GLN A 26 15.92 -5.37 21.03
C GLN A 26 16.72 -5.04 19.76
N SER A 27 17.61 -5.95 19.32
CA SER A 27 18.45 -5.77 18.13
C SER A 27 18.17 -6.87 17.11
N ILE A 28 18.26 -6.49 15.84
CA ILE A 28 18.12 -7.42 14.71
C ILE A 28 19.51 -8.00 14.42
N PRO A 29 19.66 -9.34 14.32
CA PRO A 29 20.92 -9.96 13.98
C PRO A 29 21.30 -9.62 12.53
N LYS A 30 22.60 -9.43 12.24
CA LYS A 30 23.08 -9.15 10.89
C LYS A 30 22.81 -10.29 9.90
N ASN A 31 22.88 -11.53 10.39
CA ASN A 31 22.71 -12.73 9.57
C ASN A 31 21.83 -13.77 10.27
N VAL A 32 21.17 -14.61 9.47
CA VAL A 32 20.50 -15.83 9.93
C VAL A 32 20.96 -17.05 9.14
N ILE A 33 20.93 -18.22 9.78
CA ILE A 33 21.23 -19.50 9.14
C ILE A 33 19.92 -20.24 8.89
N ILE A 34 19.64 -20.55 7.63
CA ILE A 34 18.50 -21.37 7.21
C ILE A 34 19.06 -22.52 6.37
N GLU A 35 18.79 -23.76 6.77
CA GLU A 35 19.29 -24.96 6.07
C GLU A 35 20.80 -24.93 5.77
N LYS A 36 21.61 -24.50 6.75
CA LYS A 36 23.08 -24.35 6.64
C LYS A 36 23.56 -23.26 5.67
N MET A 37 22.67 -22.44 5.11
CA MET A 37 23.01 -21.27 4.32
C MET A 37 22.90 -20.00 5.16
N ILE A 38 23.80 -19.05 4.94
CA ILE A 38 23.83 -17.76 5.63
C ILE A 38 23.09 -16.72 4.78
N PHE A 39 22.14 -16.02 5.38
CA PHE A 39 21.39 -14.92 4.76
C PHE A 39 21.59 -13.64 5.56
N GLU A 40 21.86 -12.54 4.85
CA GLU A 40 21.83 -11.21 5.46
C GLU A 40 20.39 -10.82 5.79
N VAL A 41 20.21 -10.17 6.95
CA VAL A 41 18.91 -9.69 7.41
C VAL A 41 18.79 -8.21 7.13
N GLU A 42 17.70 -7.83 6.46
CA GLU A 42 17.31 -6.44 6.26
C GLU A 42 16.13 -6.07 7.16
N ASN A 43 16.04 -4.79 7.52
CA ASN A 43 14.88 -4.26 8.24
C ASN A 43 13.62 -4.38 7.38
N TYR A 44 12.58 -4.98 7.95
CA TYR A 44 11.30 -5.06 7.27
C TYR A 44 10.61 -3.69 7.26
N THR A 45 10.48 -3.09 6.07
CA THR A 45 9.64 -1.90 5.86
C THR A 45 8.23 -2.32 5.45
N PRO A 46 7.20 -2.13 6.29
CA PRO A 46 5.82 -2.47 5.92
C PRO A 46 5.32 -1.58 4.77
N ARG A 47 4.49 -2.15 3.90
CA ARG A 47 3.83 -1.36 2.85
C ARG A 47 2.92 -0.31 3.47
N ILE A 48 2.91 0.89 2.88
CA ILE A 48 1.93 1.91 3.23
C ILE A 48 0.52 1.42 2.93
N ILE A 49 -0.39 1.66 3.87
CA ILE A 49 -1.80 1.33 3.72
C ILE A 49 -2.51 2.58 3.19
N GLN A 50 -3.34 2.40 2.17
CA GLN A 50 -4.24 3.45 1.67
C GLN A 50 -5.68 3.02 1.91
N CYS A 51 -6.46 3.89 2.53
CA CYS A 51 -7.88 3.66 2.74
C CYS A 51 -8.62 3.81 1.41
N LEU A 52 -9.32 2.79 0.94
CA LEU A 52 -10.11 2.87 -0.31
C LEU A 52 -11.42 3.65 -0.14
N LYS A 53 -11.76 4.05 1.09
CA LYS A 53 -12.94 4.87 1.40
C LYS A 53 -12.63 6.36 1.26
N CYS A 54 -11.69 6.86 2.08
CA CYS A 54 -11.36 8.29 2.14
C CYS A 54 -10.07 8.65 1.38
N LEU A 55 -9.41 7.67 0.76
CA LEU A 55 -8.19 7.79 -0.05
C LEU A 55 -6.92 8.21 0.70
N ARG A 56 -7.00 8.50 2.00
CA ARG A 56 -5.85 8.84 2.85
C ARG A 56 -5.01 7.62 3.22
N PHE A 57 -3.75 7.87 3.54
CA PHE A 57 -2.82 6.84 4.01
C PHE A 57 -2.95 6.56 5.52
N GLY A 58 -2.54 5.37 5.94
CA GLY A 58 -2.33 4.99 7.34
C GLY A 58 -3.41 4.10 7.97
N HIS A 59 -4.54 3.85 7.31
CA HIS A 59 -5.61 2.99 7.85
C HIS A 59 -6.38 2.25 6.74
N ILE A 60 -7.02 1.13 7.10
CA ILE A 60 -7.89 0.36 6.20
C ILE A 60 -9.32 0.93 6.20
N SER A 61 -10.11 0.60 5.17
CA SER A 61 -11.50 1.04 5.04
C SER A 61 -12.37 0.65 6.24
N ALA A 62 -12.15 -0.52 6.84
CA ALA A 62 -12.90 -1.00 8.02
C ALA A 62 -12.73 -0.11 9.26
N GLN A 63 -11.63 0.63 9.36
CA GLN A 63 -11.34 1.56 10.47
C GLN A 63 -11.62 3.02 10.09
N CYS A 64 -12.13 3.27 8.89
CA CYS A 64 -12.29 4.62 8.37
C CYS A 64 -13.50 5.32 8.97
N ARG A 65 -13.26 6.49 9.57
CA ARG A 65 -14.31 7.41 10.04
C ARG A 65 -14.59 8.57 9.08
N GLY A 66 -13.90 8.61 7.94
CA GLY A 66 -14.06 9.65 6.92
C GLY A 66 -15.25 9.38 6.00
N LYS A 67 -15.56 10.41 5.19
CA LYS A 67 -16.48 10.32 4.05
C LYS A 67 -15.82 9.61 2.86
N ASP A 68 -16.64 9.09 1.97
CA ASP A 68 -16.20 8.51 0.71
C ASP A 68 -15.62 9.60 -0.20
N ARG A 69 -14.54 9.25 -0.90
CA ARG A 69 -13.95 10.08 -1.95
C ARG A 69 -13.75 9.28 -3.22
N CYS A 70 -13.96 9.94 -4.36
CA CYS A 70 -13.81 9.33 -5.66
C CYS A 70 -12.33 9.22 -6.02
N GLU A 71 -11.81 8.01 -6.26
CA GLU A 71 -10.40 7.84 -6.61
C GLU A 71 -10.02 8.45 -7.97
N ARG A 72 -11.00 8.88 -8.77
CA ARG A 72 -10.77 9.51 -10.08
C ARG A 72 -10.62 11.02 -9.94
N CYS A 73 -11.60 11.72 -9.38
CA CYS A 73 -11.63 13.19 -9.34
C CYS A 73 -11.34 13.79 -7.95
N GLY A 74 -11.24 12.96 -6.91
CA GLY A 74 -10.89 13.38 -5.55
C GLY A 74 -12.01 14.03 -4.73
N GLU A 75 -13.21 14.17 -5.30
CA GLU A 75 -14.38 14.78 -4.67
C GLU A 75 -15.13 13.84 -3.71
N GLU A 76 -15.97 14.39 -2.83
CA GLU A 76 -16.71 13.65 -1.77
C GLU A 76 -17.92 12.86 -2.32
N HIS A 77 -17.65 11.79 -3.07
CA HIS A 77 -18.66 10.81 -3.48
C HIS A 77 -18.01 9.45 -3.79
N HIS A 78 -18.82 8.39 -3.85
CA HIS A 78 -18.36 7.08 -4.29
C HIS A 78 -18.10 7.06 -5.81
N LYS A 79 -17.07 6.36 -6.29
CA LYS A 79 -16.67 6.31 -7.71
C LYS A 79 -17.80 6.01 -8.70
N SER A 80 -18.79 5.20 -8.30
CA SER A 80 -19.96 4.88 -9.12
C SER A 80 -20.80 6.11 -9.49
N ASN A 81 -20.76 7.16 -8.67
CA ASN A 81 -21.58 8.35 -8.80
C ASN A 81 -20.78 9.52 -9.41
N CYS A 82 -19.62 9.24 -10.01
CA CYS A 82 -18.74 10.27 -10.55
C CYS A 82 -19.26 10.79 -11.90
N SER A 83 -19.65 12.07 -11.93
CA SER A 83 -20.11 12.75 -13.14
C SER A 83 -19.00 13.05 -14.15
N ASN A 84 -17.74 13.06 -13.72
CA ASN A 84 -16.60 13.40 -14.58
C ASN A 84 -15.45 12.38 -14.44
N PRO A 85 -15.64 11.14 -14.96
CA PRO A 85 -14.68 10.06 -14.77
C PRO A 85 -13.35 10.27 -15.51
N ASN A 86 -13.31 11.15 -16.52
CA ASN A 86 -12.12 11.43 -17.31
C ASN A 86 -11.21 12.51 -16.69
N ASN A 87 -11.74 13.29 -15.73
CA ASN A 87 -10.95 14.30 -15.03
C ASN A 87 -10.21 13.66 -13.84
N LEU A 88 -9.07 13.05 -14.14
CA LEU A 88 -8.21 12.47 -13.12
C LEU A 88 -7.55 13.57 -12.30
N LEU A 89 -7.80 13.56 -10.99
CA LEU A 89 -7.23 14.47 -10.01
C LEU A 89 -7.10 13.75 -8.67
N CYS A 90 -5.86 13.62 -8.18
CA CYS A 90 -5.60 13.02 -6.89
C CYS A 90 -6.08 13.94 -5.75
N ALA A 91 -6.88 13.37 -4.84
CA ALA A 91 -7.45 14.09 -3.70
C ALA A 91 -6.39 14.66 -2.75
N LEU A 92 -5.22 14.03 -2.68
CA LEU A 92 -4.13 14.36 -1.76
C LEU A 92 -3.14 15.36 -2.39
N CYS A 93 -2.46 14.98 -3.47
CA CYS A 93 -1.39 15.79 -4.06
C CYS A 93 -1.87 16.79 -5.12
N LYS A 94 -3.16 16.74 -5.49
CA LYS A 94 -3.80 17.61 -6.49
C LYS A 94 -3.19 17.56 -7.90
N ARG A 95 -2.52 16.45 -8.26
CA ARG A 95 -1.99 16.20 -9.61
C ARG A 95 -2.92 15.33 -10.44
N LYS A 96 -2.71 15.32 -11.76
CA LYS A 96 -3.53 14.59 -12.74
C LYS A 96 -3.25 13.09 -12.77
N HIS A 97 -3.78 12.35 -11.81
CA HIS A 97 -3.78 10.87 -11.78
C HIS A 97 -4.85 10.37 -10.82
N SER A 98 -5.13 9.05 -10.85
CA SER A 98 -6.01 8.42 -9.86
C SER A 98 -5.32 8.29 -8.50
N ASP A 99 -6.05 8.48 -7.39
CA ASP A 99 -5.51 8.32 -6.04
C ASP A 99 -4.96 6.91 -5.78
N THR A 100 -5.54 5.89 -6.42
CA THR A 100 -5.16 4.48 -6.21
C THR A 100 -4.06 4.01 -7.18
N ASP A 101 -3.64 4.86 -8.12
CA ASP A 101 -2.52 4.56 -8.99
C ASP A 101 -1.22 4.50 -8.18
N LYS A 102 -0.51 3.36 -8.29
CA LYS A 102 0.74 3.11 -7.56
C LYS A 102 1.96 3.47 -8.40
N GLU A 103 1.81 3.55 -9.72
CA GLU A 103 2.90 3.87 -10.66
C GLU A 103 2.93 5.38 -10.95
N ALA A 104 1.87 6.11 -10.62
CA ALA A 104 1.83 7.56 -10.74
C ALA A 104 2.80 8.29 -9.78
N ASP A 105 3.36 9.41 -10.25
CA ASP A 105 4.20 10.31 -9.46
C ASP A 105 3.39 11.12 -8.42
N CYS A 106 3.00 10.44 -7.35
CA CYS A 106 2.25 11.00 -6.24
C CYS A 106 3.19 11.42 -5.08
N THR A 107 3.38 12.73 -4.90
CA THR A 107 4.25 13.28 -3.86
C THR A 107 3.83 12.89 -2.45
N ASP A 108 2.52 12.83 -2.16
CA ASP A 108 2.04 12.39 -0.85
C ASP A 108 2.31 10.91 -0.59
N ARG A 109 2.19 10.05 -1.62
CA ARG A 109 2.59 8.64 -1.52
C ARG A 109 4.08 8.51 -1.20
N GLN A 110 4.92 9.20 -1.97
CA GLN A 110 6.37 9.21 -1.78
C GLN A 110 6.77 9.68 -0.38
N LYS A 111 6.13 10.75 0.14
CA LYS A 111 6.34 11.22 1.52
C LYS A 111 6.00 10.14 2.55
N GLN A 112 4.87 9.44 2.40
CA GLN A 112 4.49 8.37 3.32
C GLN A 112 5.44 7.18 3.26
N GLU A 113 5.92 6.82 2.07
CA GLU A 113 6.92 5.76 1.88
C GLU A 113 8.28 6.14 2.49
N TYR A 114 8.68 7.41 2.36
CA TYR A 114 9.88 7.92 3.01
C TYR A 114 9.76 7.85 4.54
N ILE A 115 8.66 8.32 5.12
CA ILE A 115 8.42 8.26 6.57
C ILE A 115 8.45 6.83 7.11
N LYS A 116 8.00 5.85 6.33
CA LYS A 116 8.05 4.43 6.72
C LYS A 116 9.44 3.80 6.71
N LYS A 117 10.40 4.45 6.05
CA LYS A 117 11.80 4.02 5.97
C LYS A 117 12.70 4.68 7.01
N LEU A 118 12.22 5.74 7.67
CA LEU A 118 12.87 6.34 8.84
C LEU A 118 12.80 5.39 10.03
#